data_AF-A0A3B8LYI9-F1
#
_entry.id   AF-A0A3B8LYI9-F1
#
_cell.length_a   1.000
_cell.length_b   1.000
_cell.length_c   1.000
_cell.angle_alpha   90.00
_cell.angle_beta   90.00
_cell.angle_gamma   90.00
#
_symmetry.space_group_name_H-M   'P 1'
#
loop_
_entity.id
_entity.type
_entity.pdbx_description
1 polymer ?
#
loop_
_entity_poly.entity_id
_entity_poly.type
_entity_poly.pdbx_seq_one_letter_code
_entity_poly.pdbx_strand_id
1 'polypeptide(L)'
;KIVDVFRKTGQTAPVFNDKHLSWNWKWAREMYDTSRKMDFGFMAGSSLPVARRMPSVDLPWKSKIRESLVMRPGWLDGGDIHTIEALQAIIERRNHGETGIAWVEALEGDRFWKAMEAGSWEKGGWDRQLMETGFTRSNTIQVVRENYGVVLPKIADLKRMAPGSYAYRFQYRDGTRATALAFREKERQGRILSDTPITVRMKNDDIFSTLVYLPYYSMRNFFNPLVNHIETLFRTGKSPYPVERTLLTTGMTAAGVESLFQKQKRLDTPHLGIKYKSTRKSTFWRT
;
A
#
# COMPACT_ATOMS: atom_id res chain seq x y z
N LYS A 1 22.59 -9.56 -14.99
CA LYS A 1 23.52 -10.51 -14.34
C LYS A 1 22.85 -11.85 -13.95
N ILE A 2 21.82 -11.91 -13.08
CA ILE A 2 21.16 -13.19 -12.72
C ILE A 2 20.57 -13.90 -13.95
N VAL A 3 19.72 -13.20 -14.71
CA VAL A 3 19.06 -13.73 -15.91
C VAL A 3 20.07 -14.15 -16.98
N ASP A 4 21.21 -13.47 -17.10
CA ASP A 4 22.25 -13.82 -18.08
C ASP A 4 22.91 -15.16 -17.72
N VAL A 5 23.09 -15.45 -16.43
CA VAL A 5 23.56 -16.75 -15.96
C VAL A 5 22.53 -17.82 -16.31
N PHE A 6 21.24 -17.59 -16.04
CA PHE A 6 20.19 -18.56 -16.37
C PHE A 6 20.15 -18.88 -17.88
N ARG A 7 20.32 -17.87 -18.73
CA ARG A 7 20.41 -18.06 -20.20
C ARG A 7 21.63 -18.87 -20.60
N LYS A 8 22.80 -18.62 -19.98
CA LYS A 8 24.05 -19.31 -20.30
C LYS A 8 24.05 -20.76 -19.84
N THR A 9 23.45 -21.06 -18.69
CA THR A 9 23.48 -22.41 -18.11
C THR A 9 22.29 -23.27 -18.55
N GLY A 10 21.21 -22.66 -19.05
CA GLY A 10 19.94 -23.36 -19.29
C GLY A 10 19.22 -23.77 -18.00
N GLN A 11 19.64 -23.25 -16.84
CA GLN A 11 19.08 -23.57 -15.53
C GLN A 11 18.57 -22.31 -14.85
N THR A 12 17.43 -22.41 -14.15
CA THR A 12 16.86 -21.31 -13.37
C THR A 12 16.89 -21.60 -11.86
N ALA A 13 16.78 -20.54 -11.06
CA ALA A 13 16.63 -20.64 -9.61
C ALA A 13 15.54 -19.65 -9.14
N PRO A 14 14.84 -19.92 -8.02
CA PRO A 14 13.87 -18.97 -7.49
C PRO A 14 14.56 -17.69 -7.00
N VAL A 15 13.91 -16.54 -7.21
CA VAL A 15 14.45 -15.22 -6.85
C VAL A 15 13.45 -14.46 -5.99
N PHE A 16 13.94 -13.91 -4.88
CA PHE A 16 13.24 -12.91 -4.08
C PHE A 16 13.86 -11.53 -4.30
N ASN A 17 13.02 -10.49 -4.42
CA ASN A 17 13.45 -9.10 -4.60
C ASN A 17 12.78 -8.15 -3.59
N ASP A 18 13.57 -7.57 -2.68
CA ASP A 18 13.15 -6.51 -1.75
C ASP A 18 13.37 -5.14 -2.41
N LYS A 19 12.36 -4.28 -2.66
CA LYS A 19 10.91 -4.38 -2.38
C LYS A 19 10.14 -4.17 -3.68
N HIS A 20 10.18 -2.93 -4.19
CA HIS A 20 9.83 -2.60 -5.56
C HIS A 20 10.59 -3.51 -6.52
N LEU A 21 9.94 -3.91 -7.62
CA LEU A 21 10.67 -4.59 -8.70
C LEU A 21 11.77 -3.67 -9.25
N SER A 22 11.45 -2.41 -9.51
CA SER A 22 12.40 -1.39 -9.91
C SER A 22 11.80 -0.01 -9.66
N TRP A 23 12.65 1.01 -9.53
CA TRP A 23 12.21 2.42 -9.55
C TRP A 23 11.69 2.83 -10.95
N ASN A 24 12.15 2.15 -12.01
CA ASN A 24 11.73 2.40 -13.38
C ASN A 24 10.64 1.39 -13.79
N TRP A 25 9.48 1.89 -14.23
CA TRP A 25 8.36 1.04 -14.65
C TRP A 25 8.73 0.04 -15.77
N LYS A 26 9.49 0.47 -16.79
CA LYS A 26 9.85 -0.39 -17.92
C LYS A 26 10.71 -1.57 -17.45
N TRP A 27 11.63 -1.32 -16.52
CA TRP A 27 12.48 -2.36 -15.94
C TRP A 27 11.69 -3.27 -14.99
N ALA A 28 10.77 -2.71 -14.18
CA ALA A 28 9.87 -3.52 -13.36
C ALA A 28 9.04 -4.48 -14.21
N ARG A 29 8.52 -4.00 -15.35
CA ARG A 29 7.78 -4.82 -16.32
C ARG A 29 8.67 -5.87 -16.96
N GLU A 30 9.88 -5.51 -17.39
CA GLU A 30 10.86 -6.43 -17.96
C GLU A 30 11.24 -7.55 -16.98
N MET A 31 11.44 -7.23 -15.70
CA MET A 31 11.73 -8.22 -14.66
C MET A 31 10.58 -9.23 -14.51
N TYR A 32 9.34 -8.74 -14.46
CA TYR A 32 8.15 -9.60 -14.42
C TYR A 32 8.05 -10.47 -15.68
N ASP A 33 8.08 -9.88 -16.87
CA ASP A 33 7.91 -10.59 -18.13
C ASP A 33 9.03 -11.63 -18.35
N THR A 34 10.26 -11.30 -17.94
CA THR A 34 11.39 -12.24 -17.98
C THR A 34 11.15 -13.43 -17.04
N SER A 35 10.64 -13.20 -15.83
CA SER A 35 10.30 -14.29 -14.90
C SER A 35 9.24 -15.23 -15.45
N ARG A 36 8.24 -14.69 -16.17
CA ARG A 36 7.20 -15.48 -16.82
C ARG A 36 7.76 -16.26 -18.02
N LYS A 37 8.55 -15.60 -18.88
CA LYS A 37 9.13 -16.19 -20.08
C LYS A 37 10.10 -17.33 -19.77
N MET A 38 10.87 -17.20 -18.69
CA MET A 38 11.86 -18.19 -18.27
C MET A 38 11.33 -19.17 -17.23
N ASP A 39 10.07 -19.03 -16.82
CA ASP A 39 9.37 -19.88 -15.85
C ASP A 39 10.17 -20.17 -14.56
N PHE A 40 10.68 -19.12 -13.92
CA PHE A 40 11.31 -19.25 -12.60
C PHE A 40 10.46 -18.64 -11.49
N GLY A 41 10.56 -19.23 -10.30
CA GLY A 41 9.90 -18.73 -9.11
C GLY A 41 10.31 -17.30 -8.79
N PHE A 42 9.37 -16.36 -8.87
CA PHE A 42 9.67 -14.95 -8.61
C PHE A 42 8.70 -14.36 -7.60
N MET A 43 9.26 -13.88 -6.49
CA MET A 43 8.55 -13.22 -5.40
C MET A 43 9.20 -11.87 -5.14
N ALA A 44 8.40 -10.87 -4.81
CA ALA A 44 8.89 -9.54 -4.49
C ALA A 44 7.96 -8.85 -3.50
N GLY A 45 8.43 -7.73 -2.95
CA GLY A 45 7.65 -6.86 -2.08
C GLY A 45 8.17 -6.82 -0.65
N SER A 46 7.60 -5.91 0.15
CA SER A 46 8.00 -5.74 1.54
C SER A 46 7.33 -6.76 2.49
N SER A 47 7.60 -6.64 3.79
CA SER A 47 6.93 -7.44 4.82
C SER A 47 5.47 -7.04 5.08
N LEU A 48 5.04 -5.86 4.62
CA LEU A 48 3.71 -5.32 4.92
C LEU A 48 2.55 -6.21 4.47
N PRO A 49 2.53 -6.74 3.22
CA PRO A 49 1.45 -7.61 2.74
C PRO A 49 1.24 -8.89 3.56
N VAL A 50 2.29 -9.36 4.24
CA VAL A 50 2.30 -10.64 4.97
C VAL A 50 2.41 -10.46 6.48
N ALA A 51 2.50 -9.22 6.96
CA ALA A 51 2.58 -8.90 8.38
C ALA A 51 1.31 -9.29 9.14
N ARG A 52 1.41 -9.28 10.47
CA ARG A 52 0.27 -9.48 11.36
C ARG A 52 -0.73 -8.34 11.21
N ARG A 53 -1.98 -8.61 11.55
CA ARG A 53 -3.06 -7.64 11.52
C ARG A 53 -3.73 -7.53 12.88
N MET A 54 -4.19 -6.33 13.21
CA MET A 54 -4.92 -6.06 14.45
C MET A 54 -6.25 -5.32 14.14
N PRO A 55 -7.42 -5.94 14.39
CA PRO A 55 -7.60 -7.33 14.78
C PRO A 55 -7.08 -8.32 13.71
N SER A 56 -6.90 -9.59 14.05
CA SER A 56 -6.36 -10.63 13.15
C SER A 56 -7.40 -11.06 12.08
N VAL A 57 -7.80 -10.10 11.25
CA VAL A 57 -8.85 -10.23 10.24
C VAL A 57 -8.35 -9.80 8.87
N ASP A 58 -9.04 -10.26 7.84
CA ASP A 58 -8.87 -9.79 6.48
C ASP A 58 -10.21 -9.33 5.93
N LEU A 59 -10.16 -8.51 4.89
CA LEU A 59 -11.34 -8.16 4.12
C LEU A 59 -12.01 -9.47 3.64
N PRO A 60 -13.35 -9.61 3.75
CA PRO A 60 -14.01 -10.80 3.27
C PRO A 60 -13.66 -11.11 1.81
N TRP A 61 -13.55 -12.41 1.49
CA TRP A 61 -13.27 -12.83 0.13
C TRP A 61 -14.40 -12.40 -0.80
N LYS A 62 -14.05 -11.87 -1.96
CA LYS A 62 -14.98 -11.32 -2.95
C LYS A 62 -15.77 -10.09 -2.47
N SER A 63 -15.19 -9.28 -1.61
CA SER A 63 -15.81 -8.04 -1.12
C SER A 63 -16.14 -7.06 -2.24
N LYS A 64 -17.32 -6.41 -2.14
CA LYS A 64 -17.72 -5.32 -3.04
C LYS A 64 -17.28 -4.00 -2.43
N ILE A 65 -16.12 -3.51 -2.86
CA ILE A 65 -15.50 -2.29 -2.31
C ILE A 65 -16.06 -1.05 -3.00
N ARG A 66 -16.23 0.03 -2.23
CA ARG A 66 -16.53 1.39 -2.73
C ARG A 66 -15.28 2.27 -2.68
N GLU A 67 -14.74 2.44 -1.48
CA GLU A 67 -13.61 3.33 -1.21
C GLU A 67 -12.70 2.73 -0.15
N SER A 68 -11.40 2.95 -0.26
CA SER A 68 -10.41 2.49 0.71
C SER A 68 -9.40 3.57 1.04
N LEU A 69 -8.89 3.54 2.26
CA LEU A 69 -7.92 4.50 2.75
C LEU A 69 -6.84 3.80 3.56
N VAL A 70 -5.59 4.18 3.34
CA VAL A 70 -4.45 3.76 4.15
C VAL A 70 -3.71 5.00 4.62
N MET A 71 -3.19 4.96 5.85
CA MET A 71 -2.38 6.05 6.40
C MET A 71 -1.05 5.52 6.89
N ARG A 72 0.03 6.23 6.61
CA ARG A 72 1.38 5.94 7.10
C ARG A 72 2.19 7.22 7.30
N PRO A 73 3.32 7.16 8.02
CA PRO A 73 4.33 8.21 7.96
C PRO A 73 4.85 8.40 6.54
N GLY A 74 5.04 9.65 6.14
CA GLY A 74 5.44 10.02 4.80
C GLY A 74 6.94 9.90 4.57
N TRP A 75 7.32 9.15 3.53
CA TRP A 75 8.68 9.07 3.01
C TRP A 75 8.57 8.72 1.52
N LEU A 76 8.95 9.64 0.64
CA LEU A 76 8.72 9.48 -0.79
C LEU A 76 9.43 8.23 -1.35
N ASP A 77 8.77 7.58 -2.31
CA ASP A 77 9.18 6.33 -2.95
C ASP A 77 9.26 5.14 -1.96
N GLY A 78 10.25 5.14 -1.08
CA GLY A 78 10.50 4.05 -0.12
C GLY A 78 9.40 3.86 0.93
N GLY A 79 8.71 4.93 1.36
CA GLY A 79 7.55 4.86 2.25
C GLY A 79 6.24 4.65 1.51
N ASP A 80 6.15 5.21 0.30
CA ASP A 80 5.00 5.11 -0.59
C ASP A 80 4.67 3.66 -0.92
N ILE A 81 5.70 2.87 -1.27
CA ILE A 81 5.50 1.44 -1.56
C ILE A 81 4.98 0.66 -0.39
N HIS A 82 5.47 0.90 0.82
CA HIS A 82 4.96 0.20 2.00
C HIS A 82 3.48 0.53 2.21
N THR A 83 3.11 1.80 1.99
CA THR A 83 1.74 2.30 2.12
C THR A 83 0.81 1.64 1.10
N ILE A 84 1.24 1.65 -0.17
CA ILE A 84 0.47 1.11 -1.29
C ILE A 84 0.40 -0.42 -1.23
N GLU A 85 1.48 -1.12 -0.85
CA GLU A 85 1.50 -2.57 -0.66
C GLU A 85 0.59 -3.02 0.48
N ALA A 86 0.61 -2.32 1.61
CA ALA A 86 -0.26 -2.61 2.74
C ALA A 86 -1.73 -2.52 2.32
N LEU A 87 -2.10 -1.42 1.64
CA LEU A 87 -3.44 -1.24 1.08
C LEU A 87 -3.79 -2.36 0.09
N GLN A 88 -2.97 -2.54 -0.93
CA GLN A 88 -3.22 -3.44 -2.05
C GLN A 88 -3.41 -4.89 -1.58
N ALA A 89 -2.64 -5.33 -0.58
CA ALA A 89 -2.76 -6.68 0.01
C ALA A 89 -4.09 -6.95 0.73
N ILE A 90 -4.86 -5.90 1.07
CA ILE A 90 -6.20 -6.01 1.63
C ILE A 90 -7.25 -5.94 0.52
N ILE A 91 -7.18 -4.91 -0.33
CA ILE A 91 -8.25 -4.62 -1.29
C ILE A 91 -8.24 -5.53 -2.52
N GLU A 92 -7.14 -6.24 -2.81
CA GLU A 92 -7.08 -7.25 -3.88
C GLU A 92 -8.02 -8.46 -3.69
N ARG A 93 -8.66 -8.56 -2.51
CA ARG A 93 -9.67 -9.59 -2.19
C ARG A 93 -11.07 -9.23 -2.68
N ARG A 94 -11.19 -8.15 -3.44
CA ARG A 94 -12.43 -7.68 -4.06
C ARG A 94 -13.06 -8.71 -5.01
N ASN A 95 -14.37 -8.57 -5.27
CA ASN A 95 -15.24 -9.55 -5.93
C ASN A 95 -14.62 -10.29 -7.14
N HIS A 96 -14.08 -9.54 -8.10
CA HIS A 96 -13.58 -10.11 -9.37
C HIS A 96 -12.05 -10.27 -9.40
N GLY A 97 -11.36 -10.04 -8.28
CA GLY A 97 -9.91 -9.90 -8.21
C GLY A 97 -9.45 -8.49 -8.55
N GLU A 98 -8.14 -8.31 -8.63
CA GLU A 98 -7.53 -7.03 -8.97
C GLU A 98 -7.70 -6.71 -10.46
N THR A 99 -7.97 -5.44 -10.77
CA THR A 99 -8.25 -4.97 -12.13
C THR A 99 -7.19 -4.03 -12.68
N GLY A 100 -6.32 -3.53 -11.82
CA GLY A 100 -5.43 -2.43 -12.10
C GLY A 100 -6.12 -1.08 -11.92
N ILE A 101 -5.30 -0.03 -12.02
CA ILE A 101 -5.77 1.36 -11.93
C ILE A 101 -6.01 1.98 -13.31
N ALA A 102 -6.95 2.92 -13.34
CA ALA A 102 -7.29 3.76 -14.48
C ALA A 102 -6.46 5.05 -14.46
N TRP A 103 -6.37 5.70 -13.29
CA TRP A 103 -5.55 6.89 -13.10
C TRP A 103 -5.04 7.01 -11.66
N VAL A 104 -3.99 7.81 -11.49
CA VAL A 104 -3.48 8.30 -10.21
C VAL A 104 -3.40 9.82 -10.22
N GLU A 105 -3.66 10.44 -9.07
CA GLU A 105 -3.45 11.87 -8.85
C GLU A 105 -2.82 12.08 -7.47
N ALA A 106 -1.63 12.67 -7.44
CA ALA A 106 -0.98 13.07 -6.22
C ALA A 106 -1.46 14.46 -5.78
N LEU A 107 -1.52 14.67 -4.47
CA LEU A 107 -1.91 15.94 -3.86
C LEU A 107 -0.92 16.29 -2.76
N GLU A 108 -0.36 17.50 -2.79
CA GLU A 108 0.52 18.04 -1.75
C GLU A 108 0.23 19.53 -1.53
N GLY A 109 0.76 20.10 -0.44
CA GLY A 109 0.57 21.52 -0.12
C GLY A 109 -0.91 21.91 -0.03
N ASP A 110 -1.28 23.05 -0.60
CA ASP A 110 -2.65 23.57 -0.51
C ASP A 110 -3.71 22.63 -1.12
N ARG A 111 -3.36 21.88 -2.16
CA ARG A 111 -4.30 20.94 -2.78
C ARG A 111 -4.61 19.77 -1.85
N PHE A 112 -3.62 19.29 -1.10
CA PHE A 112 -3.82 18.27 -0.07
C PHE A 112 -4.77 18.76 1.03
N TRP A 113 -4.56 19.97 1.54
CA TRP A 113 -5.41 20.51 2.61
C TRP A 113 -6.83 20.81 2.16
N LYS A 114 -7.01 21.35 0.94
CA LYS A 114 -8.34 21.52 0.33
C LYS A 114 -9.05 20.18 0.15
N ALA A 115 -8.33 19.13 -0.26
CA ALA A 115 -8.87 17.78 -0.39
C ALA A 115 -9.27 17.17 0.98
N MET A 116 -8.47 17.41 2.02
CA MET A 116 -8.79 16.99 3.38
C MET A 116 -10.06 17.69 3.91
N GLU A 117 -10.24 18.98 3.62
CA GLU A 117 -11.45 19.73 3.97
C GLU A 117 -12.68 19.30 3.17
N ALA A 118 -12.50 18.89 1.91
CA ALA A 118 -13.59 18.45 1.02
C ALA A 118 -14.33 17.20 1.53
N GLY A 119 -13.65 16.32 2.28
CA GLY A 119 -14.25 15.23 3.06
C GLY A 119 -14.98 14.13 2.27
N SER A 120 -14.85 14.11 0.94
CA SER A 120 -15.47 13.12 0.05
C SER A 120 -14.70 12.99 -1.26
N TRP A 121 -14.75 11.81 -1.87
CA TRP A 121 -14.08 11.54 -3.13
C TRP A 121 -14.56 12.41 -4.29
N GLU A 122 -15.87 12.61 -4.40
CA GLU A 122 -16.56 13.38 -5.44
C GLU A 122 -16.09 14.84 -5.45
N LYS A 123 -15.81 15.41 -4.28
CA LYS A 123 -15.32 16.78 -4.12
C LYS A 123 -13.80 16.91 -4.23
N GLY A 124 -13.11 15.83 -4.62
CA GLY A 124 -11.65 15.82 -4.79
C GLY A 124 -10.85 15.36 -3.56
N GLY A 125 -11.53 14.98 -2.48
CA GLY A 125 -10.94 14.49 -1.24
C GLY A 125 -11.03 12.97 -1.07
N TRP A 126 -11.27 12.56 0.17
CA TRP A 126 -11.52 11.18 0.60
C TRP A 126 -12.54 11.17 1.74
N ASP A 127 -13.18 10.04 1.94
CA ASP A 127 -14.17 9.84 3.00
C ASP A 127 -13.56 10.09 4.39
N ARG A 128 -14.08 11.12 5.08
CA ARG A 128 -13.60 11.51 6.40
C ARG A 128 -13.83 10.44 7.46
N GLN A 129 -14.92 9.67 7.37
CA GLN A 129 -15.20 8.60 8.32
C GLN A 129 -14.18 7.46 8.17
N LEU A 130 -13.69 7.18 6.95
CA LEU A 130 -12.63 6.21 6.73
C LEU A 130 -11.31 6.64 7.38
N MET A 131 -10.97 7.93 7.31
CA MET A 131 -9.79 8.50 7.97
C MET A 131 -9.91 8.42 9.50
N GLU A 132 -11.03 8.89 10.06
CA GLU A 132 -11.30 8.87 11.50
C GLU A 132 -11.29 7.43 12.06
N THR A 133 -11.92 6.49 11.35
CA THR A 133 -11.87 5.06 11.70
C THR A 133 -10.43 4.53 11.66
N GLY A 134 -9.63 4.97 10.68
CA GLY A 134 -8.23 4.59 10.58
C GLY A 134 -7.43 5.05 11.79
N PHE A 135 -7.65 6.28 12.26
CA PHE A 135 -7.00 6.76 13.48
C PHE A 135 -7.38 5.90 14.69
N THR A 136 -8.64 5.48 14.85
CA THR A 136 -9.03 4.59 15.96
C THR A 136 -8.38 3.20 15.94
N ARG A 137 -7.75 2.81 14.83
CA ARG A 137 -6.97 1.55 14.71
C ARG A 137 -5.48 1.73 14.99
N SER A 138 -4.99 2.97 15.01
CA SER A 138 -3.58 3.23 15.28
C SER A 138 -3.29 3.09 16.77
N ASN A 139 -2.21 2.38 17.09
CA ASN A 139 -1.69 2.24 18.45
C ASN A 139 -0.61 3.28 18.75
N THR A 140 -0.33 4.17 17.81
CA THR A 140 0.84 5.07 17.84
C THR A 140 0.47 6.53 17.60
N ILE A 141 -0.81 6.88 17.73
CA ILE A 141 -1.24 8.28 17.73
C ILE A 141 -0.57 8.99 18.89
N GLN A 142 0.16 10.05 18.58
CA GLN A 142 0.75 10.89 19.61
C GLN A 142 -0.26 11.92 20.12
N VAL A 143 -0.03 12.36 21.35
CA VAL A 143 -0.81 13.44 21.97
C VAL A 143 -0.61 14.71 21.15
N VAL A 144 -1.68 15.19 20.53
CA VAL A 144 -1.64 16.35 19.64
C VAL A 144 -1.84 17.69 20.34
N ARG A 145 -2.12 17.68 21.65
CA ARG A 145 -2.35 18.87 22.50
C ARG A 145 -1.63 18.72 23.83
N GLU A 146 -0.82 19.70 24.18
CA GLU A 146 -0.09 19.74 25.44
C GLU A 146 -1.08 19.65 26.62
N ASN A 147 -0.79 18.77 27.60
CA ASN A 147 -1.60 18.53 28.80
C ASN A 147 -3.02 17.94 28.59
N TYR A 148 -3.31 17.31 27.44
CA TYR A 148 -4.55 16.56 27.20
C TYR A 148 -4.29 15.05 27.05
N GLY A 149 -5.33 14.23 27.24
CA GLY A 149 -5.32 12.81 26.86
C GLY A 149 -5.26 12.61 25.33
N VAL A 150 -5.13 11.35 24.89
CA VAL A 150 -5.11 11.02 23.45
C VAL A 150 -6.49 11.32 22.83
N VAL A 151 -6.54 12.35 21.98
CA VAL A 151 -7.72 12.71 21.18
C VAL A 151 -7.42 12.51 19.70
N LEU A 152 -8.46 12.23 18.91
CA LEU A 152 -8.32 12.20 17.46
C LEU A 152 -7.88 13.58 16.94
N PRO A 153 -6.84 13.67 16.09
CA PRO A 153 -6.35 14.94 15.60
C PRO A 153 -7.38 15.61 14.68
N LYS A 154 -7.63 16.92 14.91
CA LYS A 154 -8.41 17.73 13.97
C LYS A 154 -7.51 18.15 12.79
N ILE A 155 -8.12 18.61 11.70
CA ILE A 155 -7.38 19.09 10.51
C ILE A 155 -6.33 20.16 10.88
N ALA A 156 -6.65 21.07 11.78
CA ALA A 156 -5.70 22.08 12.27
C ALA A 156 -4.49 21.47 12.99
N ASP A 157 -4.70 20.41 13.78
CA ASP A 157 -3.64 19.67 14.46
C ASP A 157 -2.73 18.96 13.43
N LEU A 158 -3.34 18.28 12.46
CA LEU A 158 -2.65 17.61 11.35
C LEU A 158 -1.80 18.60 10.54
N LYS A 159 -2.37 19.76 10.19
CA LYS A 159 -1.68 20.80 9.40
C LYS A 159 -0.52 21.42 10.16
N ARG A 160 -0.66 21.62 11.48
CA ARG A 160 0.42 22.14 12.32
C ARG A 160 1.59 21.16 12.42
N MET A 161 1.31 19.89 12.70
CA MET A 161 2.31 18.85 12.96
C MET A 161 2.94 18.29 11.69
N ALA A 162 2.16 18.14 10.62
CA ALA A 162 2.59 17.52 9.37
C ALA A 162 2.23 18.37 8.13
N PRO A 163 2.68 19.64 8.05
CA PRO A 163 2.29 20.56 6.97
C PRO A 163 2.73 20.10 5.58
N GLY A 164 3.75 19.24 5.51
CA GLY A 164 4.26 18.68 4.26
C GLY A 164 3.58 17.39 3.81
N SER A 165 2.47 17.01 4.42
CA SER A 165 1.74 15.79 4.08
C SER A 165 1.24 15.80 2.64
N TYR A 166 1.12 14.60 2.08
CA TYR A 166 0.66 14.38 0.72
C TYR A 166 -0.23 13.15 0.65
N ALA A 167 -0.93 13.01 -0.48
CA ALA A 167 -1.80 11.88 -0.75
C ALA A 167 -1.65 11.40 -2.20
N TYR A 168 -1.88 10.11 -2.41
CA TYR A 168 -2.16 9.57 -3.75
C TYR A 168 -3.60 9.10 -3.81
N ARG A 169 -4.34 9.59 -4.80
CA ARG A 169 -5.69 9.14 -5.14
C ARG A 169 -5.60 8.20 -6.34
N PHE A 170 -6.17 7.01 -6.20
CA PHE A 170 -6.20 5.99 -7.23
C PHE A 170 -7.65 5.66 -7.61
N GLN A 171 -7.96 5.73 -8.90
CA GLN A 171 -9.20 5.17 -9.43
C GLN A 171 -8.90 3.81 -10.04
N TYR A 172 -9.50 2.76 -9.50
CA TYR A 172 -9.43 1.42 -10.09
C TYR A 172 -10.40 1.29 -11.26
N ARG A 173 -10.07 0.37 -12.18
CA ARG A 173 -10.87 0.09 -13.38
C ARG A 173 -12.23 -0.53 -13.09
N ASP A 174 -12.40 -1.15 -11.93
CA ASP A 174 -13.69 -1.68 -11.45
C ASP A 174 -14.57 -0.63 -10.74
N GLY A 175 -14.13 0.63 -10.71
CA GLY A 175 -14.81 1.72 -10.02
C GLY A 175 -14.41 1.90 -8.56
N THR A 176 -13.60 0.99 -7.98
CA THR A 176 -13.07 1.16 -6.61
C THR A 176 -12.20 2.40 -6.53
N ARG A 177 -12.30 3.13 -5.42
CA ARG A 177 -11.50 4.32 -5.14
C ARG A 177 -10.54 4.04 -4.01
N ALA A 178 -9.33 4.56 -4.09
CA ALA A 178 -8.40 4.44 -2.97
C ALA A 178 -7.59 5.70 -2.74
N THR A 179 -7.29 5.95 -1.46
CA THR A 179 -6.44 7.05 -1.03
C THR A 179 -5.32 6.52 -0.14
N ALA A 180 -4.07 6.83 -0.50
CA ALA A 180 -2.91 6.61 0.36
C ALA A 180 -2.49 7.96 0.97
N LEU A 181 -2.62 8.12 2.29
CA LEU A 181 -2.21 9.31 3.02
C LEU A 181 -0.82 9.12 3.63
N ALA A 182 0.05 10.09 3.36
CA ALA A 182 1.41 10.13 3.87
C ALA A 182 1.58 11.37 4.75
N PHE A 183 1.69 11.17 6.06
CA PHE A 183 1.90 12.26 7.01
C PHE A 183 3.38 12.60 7.08
N ARG A 184 3.79 13.74 6.51
CA ARG A 184 5.18 14.22 6.55
C ARG A 184 5.34 15.23 7.67
N GLU A 185 5.79 14.74 8.83
CA GLU A 185 5.87 15.53 10.05
C GLU A 185 7.06 16.52 10.05
N LYS A 186 6.90 17.62 10.80
CA LYS A 186 8.01 18.53 11.09
C LYS A 186 8.91 17.93 12.18
N GLU A 187 10.21 18.13 12.04
CA GLU A 187 11.16 17.85 13.11
C GLU A 187 10.71 18.51 14.43
N ARG A 188 10.87 17.78 15.54
CA ARG A 188 10.54 18.23 16.91
C ARG A 188 9.05 18.40 17.25
N GLN A 189 8.11 18.20 16.30
CA GLN A 189 6.66 18.25 16.60
C GLN A 189 6.03 16.87 16.86
N GLY A 190 6.83 15.81 16.91
CA GLY A 190 6.32 14.45 17.05
C GLY A 190 5.75 13.88 15.75
N ARG A 191 5.20 12.66 15.81
CA ARG A 191 4.61 11.94 14.68
C ARG A 191 3.09 11.90 14.80
N ILE A 192 2.36 11.97 13.69
CA ILE A 192 0.90 11.82 13.73
C ILE A 192 0.53 10.38 14.10
N LEU A 193 1.21 9.43 13.46
CA LEU A 193 1.16 8.01 13.73
C LEU A 193 2.48 7.40 13.27
N SER A 194 2.79 6.19 13.70
CA SER A 194 3.99 5.44 13.29
C SER A 194 3.67 4.06 12.71
N ASP A 195 2.39 3.75 12.53
CA ASP A 195 1.88 2.45 12.09
C ASP A 195 1.05 2.56 10.80
N THR A 196 0.18 1.60 10.51
CA THR A 196 -0.48 1.48 9.18
C THR A 196 -1.92 1.03 9.28
N PRO A 197 -2.81 1.90 9.75
CA PRO A 197 -4.24 1.63 9.70
C PRO A 197 -4.72 1.64 8.24
N ILE A 198 -5.62 0.71 7.95
CA ILE A 198 -6.31 0.60 6.66
C ILE A 198 -7.80 0.50 6.93
N THR A 199 -8.58 1.23 6.15
CA THR A 199 -10.03 1.23 6.21
C THR A 199 -10.61 1.05 4.82
N VAL A 200 -11.74 0.35 4.74
CA VAL A 200 -12.41 0.01 3.49
C VAL A 200 -13.90 0.17 3.70
N ARG A 201 -14.52 1.02 2.91
CA ARG A 201 -15.97 1.07 2.80
C ARG A 201 -16.47 0.13 1.72
N MET A 202 -17.41 -0.71 2.10
CA MET A 202 -18.10 -1.63 1.22
C MET A 202 -19.29 -0.95 0.52
N LYS A 203 -19.81 -1.57 -0.54
CA LYS A 203 -20.98 -1.05 -1.27
C LYS A 203 -22.28 -1.06 -0.46
N ASN A 204 -22.35 -1.84 0.62
CA ASN A 204 -23.44 -1.85 1.58
C ASN A 204 -23.20 -0.90 2.77
N ASP A 205 -22.29 0.07 2.62
CA ASP A 205 -21.89 1.07 3.61
C ASP A 205 -21.14 0.57 4.86
N ASP A 206 -21.01 -0.75 5.05
CA ASP A 206 -20.15 -1.33 6.09
C ASP A 206 -18.70 -0.84 5.97
N ILE A 207 -18.06 -0.60 7.12
CA ILE A 207 -16.66 -0.22 7.21
C ILE A 207 -15.86 -1.38 7.79
N PHE A 208 -14.97 -1.94 6.96
CA PHE A 208 -13.89 -2.79 7.42
C PHE A 208 -12.70 -1.93 7.86
N SER A 209 -12.06 -2.27 8.97
CA SER A 209 -10.85 -1.59 9.42
C SER A 209 -9.90 -2.54 10.14
N THR A 210 -8.61 -2.37 9.89
CA THR A 210 -7.54 -3.12 10.55
C THR A 210 -6.26 -2.28 10.59
N LEU A 211 -5.36 -2.64 11.49
CA LEU A 211 -3.99 -2.18 11.52
C LEU A 211 -3.08 -3.24 10.90
N VAL A 212 -2.19 -2.87 9.96
CA VAL A 212 -1.04 -3.72 9.63
C VAL A 212 0.02 -3.49 10.70
N TYR A 213 0.22 -4.51 11.53
CA TYR A 213 0.94 -4.38 12.78
C TYR A 213 2.41 -4.79 12.63
N LEU A 214 3.30 -3.83 12.84
CA LEU A 214 4.74 -4.00 12.86
C LEU A 214 5.27 -3.58 14.24
N PRO A 215 5.62 -4.50 15.14
CA PRO A 215 6.17 -4.17 16.45
C PRO A 215 7.62 -3.67 16.30
N TYR A 216 7.77 -2.35 16.17
CA TYR A 216 9.09 -1.70 16.07
C TYR A 216 9.82 -1.60 17.43
N TYR A 217 9.12 -1.84 18.54
CA TYR A 217 9.65 -1.78 19.91
C TYR A 217 10.15 -3.13 20.44
N SER A 218 10.13 -4.19 19.63
CA SER A 218 10.78 -5.47 19.92
C SER A 218 11.87 -5.75 18.89
N MET A 219 12.53 -6.92 18.98
CA MET A 219 13.23 -7.48 17.82
C MET A 219 12.31 -7.41 16.59
N ARG A 220 12.87 -7.09 15.41
CA ARG A 220 12.14 -6.87 14.15
C ARG A 220 11.57 -8.17 13.55
N ASN A 221 10.89 -8.96 14.38
CA ASN A 221 10.27 -10.25 14.05
C ASN A 221 9.13 -10.12 13.03
N PHE A 222 8.74 -8.90 12.66
CA PHE A 222 7.81 -8.67 11.55
C PHE A 222 8.38 -9.04 10.18
N PHE A 223 9.69 -9.34 10.09
CA PHE A 223 10.27 -9.99 8.91
C PHE A 223 10.05 -11.51 8.88
N ASN A 224 9.79 -12.17 10.02
CA ASN A 224 9.63 -13.63 10.06
C ASN A 224 8.54 -14.15 9.12
N PRO A 225 7.36 -13.50 9.00
CA PRO A 225 6.35 -13.90 8.00
C PRO A 225 6.87 -13.82 6.57
N LEU A 226 7.64 -12.78 6.23
CA LEU A 226 8.22 -12.62 4.90
C LEU A 226 9.25 -13.72 4.63
N VAL A 227 10.14 -13.98 5.58
CA VAL A 227 11.14 -15.07 5.49
C VAL A 227 10.47 -16.43 5.33
N ASN A 228 9.38 -16.71 6.05
CA ASN A 228 8.62 -17.95 5.89
C ASN A 228 8.04 -18.13 4.47
N HIS A 229 7.57 -17.05 3.86
CA HIS A 229 7.10 -17.07 2.46
C HIS A 229 8.26 -17.21 1.46
N ILE A 230 9.43 -16.62 1.75
CA ILE A 230 10.66 -16.81 0.96
C ILE A 230 11.15 -18.27 1.02
N GLU A 231 11.13 -18.89 2.20
CA GLU A 231 11.45 -20.32 2.35
C GLU A 231 10.49 -21.19 1.53
N THR A 232 9.19 -20.85 1.52
CA THR A 232 8.21 -21.55 0.68
C THR A 232 8.54 -21.41 -0.81
N LEU A 233 8.94 -20.21 -1.26
CA LEU A 233 9.42 -19.99 -2.62
C LEU A 233 10.62 -20.89 -2.94
N PHE A 234 11.64 -20.93 -2.08
CA PHE A 234 12.85 -21.70 -2.34
C PHE A 234 12.60 -23.21 -2.33
N ARG A 235 11.72 -23.69 -1.44
CA ARG A 235 11.35 -25.11 -1.36
C ARG A 235 10.49 -25.60 -2.53
N THR A 236 9.63 -24.74 -3.07
CA THR A 236 8.62 -25.14 -4.07
C THR A 236 8.90 -24.62 -5.47
N GLY A 237 9.82 -23.68 -5.61
CA GLY A 237 10.04 -22.91 -6.83
C GLY A 237 8.89 -21.97 -7.21
N LYS A 238 7.91 -21.74 -6.33
CA LYS A 238 6.69 -20.97 -6.63
C LYS A 238 6.43 -19.91 -5.57
N SER A 239 6.09 -18.70 -6.02
CA SER A 239 5.67 -17.63 -5.10
C SER A 239 4.36 -17.99 -4.42
N PRO A 240 4.24 -17.83 -3.08
CA PRO A 240 3.01 -18.17 -2.34
C PRO A 240 1.86 -17.18 -2.59
N TYR A 241 2.13 -16.05 -3.24
CA TYR A 241 1.14 -15.07 -3.66
C TYR A 241 1.50 -14.47 -5.03
N PRO A 242 0.52 -13.86 -5.75
CA PRO A 242 0.75 -13.29 -7.07
C PRO A 242 1.80 -12.18 -7.04
N VAL A 243 2.84 -12.31 -7.85
CA VAL A 243 3.88 -11.26 -8.02
C VAL A 243 3.32 -10.04 -8.76
N GLU A 244 2.21 -10.23 -9.47
CA GLU A 244 1.41 -9.18 -10.11
C GLU A 244 0.96 -8.10 -9.11
N ARG A 245 0.75 -8.48 -7.83
CA ARG A 245 0.52 -7.51 -6.74
C ARG A 245 1.66 -6.51 -6.67
N THR A 246 2.89 -7.00 -6.58
CA THR A 246 4.09 -6.15 -6.44
C THR A 246 4.41 -5.39 -7.72
N LEU A 247 4.13 -5.99 -8.89
CA LEU A 247 4.24 -5.26 -10.16
C LEU A 247 3.27 -4.07 -10.19
N LEU A 248 2.02 -4.28 -9.79
CA LEU A 248 1.01 -3.21 -9.74
C LEU A 248 1.41 -2.13 -8.72
N THR A 249 1.79 -2.50 -7.50
CA THR A 249 2.19 -1.51 -6.49
C THR A 249 3.47 -0.75 -6.87
N THR A 250 4.41 -1.41 -7.53
CA THR A 250 5.60 -0.75 -8.11
C THR A 250 5.19 0.32 -9.13
N GLY A 251 4.28 -0.02 -10.04
CA GLY A 251 3.77 0.93 -11.03
C GLY A 251 2.95 2.06 -10.40
N MET A 252 2.13 1.76 -9.41
CA MET A 252 1.35 2.75 -8.65
C MET A 252 2.26 3.75 -7.93
N THR A 253 3.34 3.28 -7.28
CA THR A 253 4.32 4.16 -6.63
C THR A 253 5.02 5.05 -7.66
N ALA A 254 5.55 4.47 -8.74
CA ALA A 254 6.23 5.24 -9.78
C ALA A 254 5.31 6.31 -10.40
N ALA A 255 4.05 5.97 -10.70
CA ALA A 255 3.08 6.91 -11.24
C ALA A 255 2.65 7.99 -10.22
N GLY A 256 2.57 7.66 -8.92
CA GLY A 256 2.31 8.62 -7.86
C GLY A 256 3.44 9.66 -7.73
N VAL A 257 4.69 9.19 -7.68
CA VAL A 257 5.88 10.06 -7.64
C VAL A 257 5.98 10.92 -8.90
N GLU A 258 5.70 10.35 -10.07
CA GLU A 258 5.64 11.09 -11.34
C GLU A 258 4.54 12.16 -11.31
N SER A 259 3.37 11.87 -10.73
CA SER A 259 2.30 12.84 -10.57
C SER A 259 2.74 14.04 -9.72
N LEU A 260 3.47 13.80 -8.60
CA LEU A 260 4.06 14.88 -7.80
C LEU A 260 5.06 15.70 -8.63
N PHE A 261 5.99 15.03 -9.32
CA PHE A 261 6.99 15.67 -10.17
C PHE A 261 6.37 16.54 -11.27
N GLN A 262 5.28 16.06 -11.90
CA GLN A 262 4.49 16.80 -12.89
C GLN A 262 3.52 17.80 -12.26
N LYS A 263 3.85 18.37 -11.09
CA LYS A 263 3.05 19.40 -10.39
C LYS A 263 1.64 18.91 -10.04
N GLN A 264 1.56 17.71 -9.45
CA GLN A 264 0.31 17.10 -8.97
C GLN A 264 -0.70 16.82 -10.10
N LYS A 265 -0.21 16.57 -11.32
CA LYS A 265 -1.06 16.30 -12.49
C LYS A 265 -1.67 14.90 -12.37
N ARG A 266 -2.96 14.75 -12.66
CA ARG A 266 -3.58 13.44 -12.82
C ARG A 266 -2.96 12.71 -14.02
N LEU A 267 -2.53 11.48 -13.81
CA LEU A 267 -1.93 10.64 -14.83
C LEU A 267 -2.85 9.45 -15.13
N ASP A 268 -3.21 9.29 -16.40
CA ASP A 268 -3.85 8.06 -16.87
C ASP A 268 -2.82 6.93 -16.92
N THR A 269 -3.27 5.71 -16.59
CA THR A 269 -2.40 4.56 -16.36
C THR A 269 -2.86 3.34 -17.18
N PRO A 270 -2.91 3.43 -18.53
CA PRO A 270 -3.26 2.28 -19.39
C PRO A 270 -2.36 1.07 -19.15
N HIS A 271 -1.08 1.30 -18.89
CA HIS A 271 -0.07 0.27 -18.62
C HIS A 271 -0.25 -0.44 -17.27
N LEU A 272 -1.01 0.13 -16.33
CA LEU A 272 -1.29 -0.46 -15.01
C LEU A 272 -2.64 -1.18 -14.95
N GLY A 273 -3.20 -1.58 -16.10
CA GLY A 273 -4.34 -2.50 -16.20
C GLY A 273 -3.98 -3.95 -15.85
N ILE A 274 -3.21 -4.16 -14.78
CA ILE A 274 -2.73 -5.48 -14.35
C ILE A 274 -3.86 -6.20 -13.64
N LYS A 275 -4.33 -7.29 -14.23
CA LYS A 275 -5.37 -8.15 -13.66
C LYS A 275 -4.74 -9.37 -13.00
N TYR A 276 -5.16 -9.68 -11.78
CA TYR A 276 -4.77 -10.92 -11.11
C TYR A 276 -5.81 -11.30 -10.05
N LYS A 277 -5.77 -12.56 -9.61
CA LYS A 277 -6.57 -13.03 -8.46
C LYS A 277 -5.64 -13.32 -7.31
N SER A 278 -5.95 -12.74 -6.16
CA SER A 278 -5.30 -13.06 -4.90
C SER A 278 -5.61 -14.49 -4.46
N THR A 279 -4.85 -15.01 -3.49
CA THR A 279 -5.12 -16.33 -2.92
C THR A 279 -6.39 -16.28 -2.07
N ARG A 280 -7.24 -17.32 -2.16
CA ARG A 280 -8.47 -17.38 -1.34
C ARG A 280 -8.14 -17.31 0.15
N LYS A 281 -7.18 -18.13 0.59
CA LYS A 281 -6.58 -18.04 1.93
C LYS A 281 -5.63 -16.85 1.96
N SER A 282 -5.86 -15.95 2.90
CA SER A 282 -4.96 -14.80 3.08
C SER A 282 -3.59 -15.22 3.58
N THR A 283 -2.57 -14.51 3.08
CA THR A 283 -1.15 -14.71 3.38
C THR A 283 -0.65 -13.87 4.56
N PHE A 284 -1.50 -13.05 5.17
CA PHE A 284 -1.13 -12.32 6.39
C PHE A 284 -0.89 -13.30 7.54
N TRP A 285 0.05 -12.94 8.42
CA TRP A 285 0.46 -13.79 9.53
C TRP A 285 -0.59 -13.81 10.65
N ARG A 286 -1.06 -15.01 11.03
CA ARG A 286 -2.14 -15.17 12.04
C ARG A 286 -1.66 -15.56 13.43
N THR A 287 -0.47 -16.16 13.58
CA THR A 287 0.04 -16.74 14.83
C THR A 287 1.53 -16.52 15.01
#